data_AF-I3UVQ0-F1
#
_entry.id   AF-I3UVQ0-F1
#
_cell.length_a   1.000
_cell.length_b   1.000
_cell.length_c   1.000
_cell.angle_alpha   90.00
_cell.angle_beta   90.00
_cell.angle_gamma   90.00
#
_symmetry.space_group_name_H-M   'P 1'
#
loop_
_entity.id
_entity.type
_entity.pdbx_description
1 polymer ?
#
loop_
_entity_poly.entity_id
_entity_poly.type
_entity_poly.pdbx_seq_one_letter_code
_entity_poly.pdbx_strand_id
1 'polypeptide(L)'
;MQLLLILLVVLGPMVLATSMYKLKFWVPEGRSYHGAMIGNGESRADLGVAGQDERWQLLVSAPQACTEDCQRLVYLARQIQVGLGRDASRASHALAAAQPLSADYQALLGREYPQLQRYPLDAQRYQQKVVEPGPQLWIVDPHGNLVLRYDGKVNGKHVLDDLRHLLKLSNIG
;
A
#
# COMPACT_ATOMS: atom_id res chain seq x y z
N MET A 1 -44.30 26.66 24.90
CA MET A 1 -43.07 26.99 24.15
C MET A 1 -41.81 26.36 24.76
N GLN A 2 -41.61 26.37 26.09
CA GLN A 2 -40.44 25.74 26.73
C GLN A 2 -40.33 24.21 26.51
N LEU A 3 -41.44 23.47 26.53
CA LEU A 3 -41.42 22.00 26.36
C LEU A 3 -40.93 21.58 24.95
N LEU A 4 -41.30 22.34 23.92
CA LEU A 4 -40.87 22.10 22.53
C LEU A 4 -39.37 22.33 22.35
N LEU A 5 -38.81 23.35 23.02
CA LEU A 5 -37.37 23.64 22.99
C LEU A 5 -36.55 22.52 23.65
N ILE A 6 -37.01 22.00 24.78
CA ILE A 6 -36.35 20.88 25.48
C ILE A 6 -36.39 19.62 24.59
N LEU A 7 -37.53 19.34 23.96
CA LEU A 7 -37.69 18.19 23.08
C LEU A 7 -36.77 18.27 21.84
N LEU A 8 -36.63 19.45 21.24
CA LEU A 8 -35.70 19.69 20.13
C LEU A 8 -34.23 19.52 20.52
N VAL A 9 -33.84 19.94 21.74
CA VAL A 9 -32.45 19.79 22.20
C VAL A 9 -32.08 18.33 22.45
N VAL A 10 -33.03 17.51 22.94
CA VAL A 10 -32.77 16.10 23.24
C VAL A 10 -32.91 15.20 22.00
N LEU A 11 -33.97 15.38 21.22
CA LEU A 11 -34.25 14.51 20.07
C LEU A 11 -33.62 15.01 18.77
N GLY A 12 -33.34 16.32 18.67
CA GLY A 12 -32.74 16.92 17.48
C GLY A 12 -31.43 16.27 17.05
N PRO A 13 -30.44 16.08 17.95
CA PRO A 13 -29.18 15.43 17.59
C PRO A 13 -29.35 13.97 17.14
N MET A 14 -30.25 13.20 17.76
CA MET A 14 -30.51 11.80 17.38
C MET A 14 -31.20 11.69 16.02
N VAL A 15 -32.19 12.54 15.75
CA VAL A 15 -32.86 12.61 14.44
C VAL A 15 -31.91 13.09 13.36
N LEU A 16 -31.07 14.08 13.67
CA LEU A 16 -30.05 14.59 12.75
C LEU A 16 -29.03 13.50 12.41
N ALA A 17 -28.48 12.81 13.42
CA ALA A 17 -27.53 11.71 13.21
C ALA A 17 -28.14 10.56 12.40
N THR A 18 -29.38 10.16 12.71
CA THR A 18 -30.10 9.12 11.97
C THR A 18 -30.34 9.51 10.52
N SER A 19 -30.70 10.77 10.29
CA SER A 19 -30.91 11.31 8.94
C SER A 19 -29.59 11.39 8.17
N MET A 20 -28.49 11.83 8.80
CA MET A 20 -27.16 11.85 8.18
C MET A 20 -26.72 10.46 7.77
N TYR A 21 -26.94 9.45 8.62
CA TYR A 21 -26.59 8.06 8.32
C TYR A 21 -27.45 7.47 7.19
N LYS A 22 -28.77 7.71 7.20
CA LYS A 22 -29.71 7.12 6.23
C LYS A 22 -29.70 7.82 4.87
N LEU A 23 -29.62 9.15 4.86
CA LEU A 23 -29.65 9.96 3.64
C LEU A 23 -28.24 10.25 3.11
N LYS A 24 -27.19 9.86 3.86
CA LYS A 24 -25.77 10.11 3.56
C LYS A 24 -25.43 11.57 3.24
N PHE A 25 -26.28 12.52 3.64
CA PHE A 25 -25.94 13.93 3.52
C PHE A 25 -24.88 14.26 4.57
N TRP A 26 -23.87 15.04 4.17
CA TRP A 26 -22.81 15.51 5.07
C TRP A 26 -21.86 14.44 5.61
N VAL A 27 -21.94 13.19 5.15
CA VAL A 27 -20.92 12.17 5.41
C VAL A 27 -19.82 12.35 4.36
N PRO A 28 -18.59 12.76 4.72
CA PRO A 28 -17.52 12.86 3.74
C PRO A 28 -17.20 11.48 3.18
N GLU A 29 -17.54 11.25 1.92
CA GLU A 29 -17.19 10.02 1.17
C GLU A 29 -15.71 10.02 0.70
N GLY A 30 -14.89 10.89 1.29
CA GLY A 30 -13.48 11.04 0.93
C GLY A 30 -12.74 9.74 1.21
N ARG A 31 -12.32 9.04 0.16
CA ARG A 31 -11.33 7.97 0.25
C ARG A 31 -10.03 8.62 0.73
N SER A 32 -9.61 8.35 1.96
CA SER A 32 -8.36 8.88 2.52
C SER A 32 -7.10 8.22 1.94
N TYR A 33 -7.26 7.31 0.98
CA TYR A 33 -6.18 6.52 0.38
C TYR A 33 -6.40 6.41 -1.13
N HIS A 34 -5.31 6.42 -1.88
CA HIS A 34 -5.34 6.36 -3.34
C HIS A 34 -5.23 4.92 -3.86
N GLY A 35 -4.72 4.01 -3.03
CA GLY A 35 -4.61 2.58 -3.31
C GLY A 35 -5.84 1.78 -2.89
N ALA A 36 -5.87 0.50 -3.27
CA ALA A 36 -6.83 -0.46 -2.76
C ALA A 36 -6.40 -0.93 -1.36
N MET A 37 -7.24 -0.68 -0.36
CA MET A 37 -6.99 -1.11 1.02
C MET A 37 -7.17 -2.61 1.17
N ILE A 38 -6.17 -3.26 1.77
CA ILE A 38 -6.17 -4.68 2.09
C ILE A 38 -6.45 -4.80 3.58
N GLY A 39 -7.73 -5.01 3.93
CA GLY A 39 -8.21 -5.03 5.33
C GLY A 39 -8.54 -6.43 5.85
N ASN A 40 -8.13 -7.48 5.14
CA ASN A 40 -8.47 -8.88 5.43
C ASN A 40 -7.39 -9.63 6.24
N GLY A 41 -6.33 -8.94 6.67
CA GLY A 41 -5.24 -9.52 7.45
C GLY A 41 -4.28 -10.40 6.64
N GLU A 42 -4.29 -10.28 5.31
CA GLU A 42 -3.35 -11.00 4.46
C GLU A 42 -1.92 -10.48 4.61
N SER A 43 -0.97 -11.40 4.63
CA SER A 43 0.45 -11.11 4.71
C SER A 43 1.17 -11.31 3.38
N ARG A 44 2.39 -10.80 3.27
CA ARG A 44 3.28 -11.08 2.13
C ARG A 44 3.54 -12.58 1.92
N ALA A 45 3.51 -13.38 3.00
CA ALA A 45 3.66 -14.83 2.92
C ALA A 45 2.43 -15.49 2.28
N ASP A 46 1.23 -14.95 2.50
CA ASP A 46 -0.01 -15.42 1.85
C ASP A 46 -0.02 -15.12 0.35
N LEU A 47 0.68 -14.07 -0.09
CA LEU A 47 0.95 -13.81 -1.51
C LEU A 47 2.02 -14.72 -2.13
N GLY A 48 2.73 -15.50 -1.32
CA GLY A 48 3.84 -16.34 -1.80
C GLY A 48 5.18 -15.63 -1.88
N VAL A 49 5.38 -14.54 -1.14
CA VAL A 49 6.67 -13.85 -1.02
C VAL A 49 7.35 -14.27 0.28
N ALA A 50 8.51 -14.93 0.16
CA ALA A 50 9.29 -15.34 1.32
C ALA A 50 10.26 -14.23 1.75
N GLY A 51 10.17 -13.80 3.02
CA GLY A 51 11.07 -12.81 3.61
C GLY A 51 10.38 -11.99 4.70
N GLN A 52 11.18 -11.28 5.49
CA GLN A 52 10.70 -10.33 6.51
C GLN A 52 11.56 -9.08 6.46
N ASP A 53 10.98 -7.95 6.85
CA ASP A 53 11.67 -6.68 7.10
C ASP A 53 10.93 -6.01 8.26
N GLU A 54 11.67 -5.51 9.23
CA GLU A 54 11.14 -4.82 10.42
C GLU A 54 10.72 -3.37 10.10
N ARG A 55 10.93 -2.93 8.86
CA ARG A 55 10.52 -1.62 8.36
C ARG A 55 9.31 -1.73 7.46
N TRP A 56 8.66 -0.59 7.25
CA TRP A 56 7.64 -0.47 6.20
C TRP A 56 8.26 -0.77 4.84
N GLN A 57 7.68 -1.67 4.06
CA GLN A 57 8.29 -2.10 2.80
C GLN A 57 7.40 -1.74 1.61
N LEU A 58 8.00 -1.07 0.64
CA LEU A 58 7.47 -0.89 -0.71
C LEU A 58 7.85 -2.11 -1.54
N LEU A 59 6.96 -3.10 -1.58
CA LEU A 59 7.19 -4.37 -2.24
C LEU A 59 6.60 -4.33 -3.67
N VAL A 60 7.42 -4.54 -4.68
CA VAL A 60 6.98 -4.73 -6.07
C VAL A 60 6.87 -6.22 -6.34
N SER A 61 5.70 -6.70 -6.75
CA SER A 61 5.49 -8.09 -7.16
C SER A 61 5.46 -8.21 -8.68
N ALA A 62 6.18 -9.19 -9.23
CA ALA A 62 6.27 -9.49 -10.64
C ALA A 62 5.95 -10.99 -10.90
N PRO A 63 4.67 -11.33 -11.17
CA PRO A 63 4.27 -12.72 -11.43
C PRO A 63 4.73 -13.24 -12.80
N GLN A 64 5.15 -12.35 -13.69
CA GLN A 64 5.68 -12.64 -15.03
C GLN A 64 7.09 -12.04 -15.14
N ALA A 65 7.71 -12.15 -16.33
CA ALA A 65 8.98 -11.50 -16.61
C ALA A 65 8.93 -10.00 -16.25
N CYS A 66 9.92 -9.54 -15.48
CA CYS A 66 10.01 -8.14 -15.03
C CYS A 66 10.52 -7.25 -16.18
N THR A 67 9.57 -6.80 -17.01
CA THR A 67 9.80 -5.88 -18.14
C THR A 67 9.57 -4.42 -17.71
N GLU A 68 9.28 -3.53 -18.65
CA GLU A 68 9.27 -2.07 -18.44
C GLU A 68 8.39 -1.61 -17.27
N ASP A 69 7.13 -2.07 -17.17
CA ASP A 69 6.22 -1.62 -16.11
C ASP A 69 6.70 -2.08 -14.72
N CYS A 70 7.29 -3.29 -14.63
CA CYS A 70 7.87 -3.79 -13.39
C CYS A 70 9.10 -2.98 -12.98
N GLN A 71 10.00 -2.72 -13.93
CA GLN A 71 11.21 -1.93 -13.71
C GLN A 71 10.86 -0.49 -13.31
N ARG A 72 9.82 0.09 -13.92
CA ARG A 72 9.29 1.40 -13.56
C ARG A 72 8.78 1.42 -12.12
N LEU A 73 8.04 0.40 -11.67
CA LEU A 73 7.60 0.30 -10.28
C LEU A 73 8.77 0.16 -9.30
N VAL A 74 9.81 -0.61 -9.64
CA VAL A 74 11.02 -0.74 -8.80
C VAL A 74 11.74 0.60 -8.66
N TYR A 75 11.90 1.32 -9.78
CA TYR A 75 12.44 2.68 -9.75
C TYR A 75 11.57 3.61 -8.91
N LEU A 76 10.25 3.55 -9.08
CA LEU A 76 9.29 4.36 -8.34
C LEU A 76 9.36 4.11 -6.84
N ALA A 77 9.44 2.85 -6.41
CA ALA A 77 9.57 2.46 -5.00
C ALA A 77 10.82 3.10 -4.37
N ARG A 78 11.96 3.08 -5.09
CA ARG A 78 13.17 3.78 -4.64
C ARG A 78 12.96 5.29 -4.54
N GLN A 79 12.35 5.93 -5.54
CA GLN A 79 12.09 7.37 -5.52
C GLN A 79 11.16 7.77 -4.37
N ILE A 80 10.15 6.96 -4.07
CA ILE A 80 9.25 7.18 -2.93
C ILE A 80 10.04 7.11 -1.62
N GLN A 81 10.88 6.08 -1.43
CA GLN A 81 11.71 6.00 -0.22
C GLN A 81 12.63 7.21 -0.08
N VAL A 82 13.28 7.66 -1.15
CA VAL A 82 14.09 8.90 -1.14
C VAL A 82 13.22 10.12 -0.79
N GLY A 83 12.01 10.19 -1.34
CA GLY A 83 11.03 11.24 -1.08
C GLY A 83 10.50 11.29 0.37
N LEU A 84 10.71 10.25 1.17
CA LEU A 84 10.40 10.27 2.61
C LEU A 84 11.36 11.16 3.40
N GLY A 85 12.55 11.46 2.88
CA GLY A 85 13.52 12.33 3.54
C GLY A 85 13.95 11.76 4.90
N ARG A 86 13.55 12.42 6.00
CA ARG A 86 13.93 12.01 7.36
C ARG A 86 13.40 10.64 7.75
N ASP A 87 12.25 10.25 7.20
CA ASP A 87 11.63 8.95 7.47
C ASP A 87 12.13 7.85 6.52
N ALA A 88 13.09 8.13 5.63
CA ALA A 88 13.58 7.16 4.64
C ALA A 88 14.21 5.91 5.26
N SER A 89 14.71 6.00 6.50
CA SER A 89 15.26 4.85 7.25
C SER A 89 14.18 3.89 7.76
N ARG A 90 12.94 4.38 7.92
CA ARG A 90 11.78 3.63 8.43
C ARG A 90 11.06 2.85 7.34
N ALA A 91 11.47 3.05 6.09
CA ALA A 91 10.96 2.33 4.93
C ALA A 91 12.08 1.62 4.17
N SER A 92 11.73 0.53 3.48
CA SER A 92 12.59 -0.17 2.54
C SER A 92 11.86 -0.43 1.23
N HIS A 93 12.60 -0.87 0.20
CA HIS A 93 12.05 -1.26 -1.08
C HIS A 93 12.52 -2.67 -1.45
N ALA A 94 11.62 -3.44 -2.03
CA ALA A 94 11.86 -4.82 -2.38
C ALA A 94 11.21 -5.21 -3.71
N LEU A 95 11.79 -6.21 -4.37
CA LEU A 95 11.28 -6.84 -5.57
C LEU A 95 11.06 -8.33 -5.31
N ALA A 96 9.82 -8.79 -5.48
CA ALA A 96 9.45 -10.20 -5.50
C ALA A 96 9.18 -10.64 -6.93
N ALA A 97 10.00 -11.54 -7.47
CA ALA A 97 9.90 -11.99 -8.86
C ALA A 97 9.67 -13.50 -8.94
N ALA A 98 8.71 -13.90 -9.78
CA ALA A 98 8.39 -15.32 -9.99
C ALA A 98 9.31 -16.00 -11.01
N GLN A 99 9.92 -15.20 -11.89
CA GLN A 99 10.86 -15.66 -12.90
C GLN A 99 12.22 -14.99 -12.67
N PRO A 100 13.33 -15.63 -13.10
CA PRO A 100 14.64 -14.99 -13.08
C PRO A 100 14.62 -13.66 -13.85
N LEU A 101 15.24 -12.64 -13.28
CA LEU A 101 15.42 -11.35 -13.94
C LEU A 101 16.40 -11.49 -15.12
N SER A 102 16.31 -10.63 -16.14
CA SER A 102 17.30 -10.61 -17.22
C SER A 102 18.68 -10.28 -16.68
N ALA A 103 19.74 -10.80 -17.30
CA ALA A 103 21.13 -10.57 -16.86
C ALA A 103 21.47 -9.08 -16.79
N ASP A 104 21.04 -8.30 -17.79
CA ASP A 104 21.25 -6.85 -17.84
C ASP A 104 20.57 -6.13 -16.68
N TYR A 105 19.32 -6.50 -16.37
CA TYR A 105 18.60 -5.89 -15.26
C TYR A 105 19.19 -6.29 -13.90
N GLN A 106 19.62 -7.54 -13.74
CA GLN A 106 20.34 -7.96 -12.53
C GLN A 106 21.63 -7.14 -12.32
N ALA A 107 22.39 -6.90 -13.40
CA ALA A 107 23.61 -6.09 -13.35
C ALA A 107 23.32 -4.62 -13.00
N LEU A 108 22.27 -4.03 -13.58
CA LEU A 108 21.79 -2.69 -13.25
C LEU A 108 21.41 -2.58 -11.78
N LEU A 109 20.58 -3.51 -11.29
CA LEU A 109 20.15 -3.54 -9.89
C LEU A 109 21.33 -3.66 -8.92
N GLY A 110 22.32 -4.50 -9.24
CA GLY A 110 23.52 -4.65 -8.41
C GLY A 110 24.36 -3.38 -8.29
N ARG A 111 24.34 -2.50 -9.29
CA ARG A 111 25.11 -1.24 -9.31
C ARG A 111 24.33 -0.07 -8.73
N GLU A 112 23.07 0.09 -9.12
CA GLU A 112 22.27 1.29 -8.83
C GLU A 112 21.32 1.13 -7.64
N TYR A 113 20.99 -0.11 -7.25
CA TYR A 113 20.00 -0.42 -6.22
C TYR A 113 20.56 -1.37 -5.15
N PRO A 114 21.69 -1.03 -4.49
CA PRO A 114 22.34 -1.93 -3.54
C PRO A 114 21.49 -2.25 -2.30
N GLN A 115 20.49 -1.43 -2.00
CA GLN A 115 19.58 -1.62 -0.86
C GLN A 115 18.25 -2.32 -1.25
N LEU A 116 18.04 -2.61 -2.54
CA LEU A 116 16.84 -3.31 -3.00
C LEU A 116 16.88 -4.76 -2.54
N GLN A 117 15.95 -5.13 -1.67
CA GLN A 117 15.77 -6.51 -1.28
C GLN A 117 15.13 -7.30 -2.43
N ARG A 118 15.53 -8.55 -2.58
CA ARG A 118 15.05 -9.43 -3.64
C ARG A 118 14.52 -10.72 -3.04
N TYR A 119 13.28 -11.05 -3.36
CA TYR A 119 12.60 -12.22 -2.84
C TYR A 119 12.08 -13.10 -3.99
N PRO A 120 12.03 -14.42 -3.80
CA PRO A 120 11.29 -15.29 -4.71
C PRO A 120 9.78 -15.04 -4.55
N LEU A 121 9.04 -15.17 -5.65
CA LEU A 121 7.57 -15.14 -5.66
C LEU A 121 7.02 -16.48 -6.15
N ASP A 122 6.16 -17.11 -5.36
CA ASP A 122 5.36 -18.25 -5.81
C ASP A 122 4.21 -17.76 -6.70
N ALA A 123 4.36 -17.91 -8.01
CA ALA A 123 3.36 -17.48 -8.99
C ALA A 123 2.00 -18.14 -8.80
N GLN A 124 1.97 -19.42 -8.41
CA GLN A 124 0.71 -20.15 -8.26
C GLN A 124 -0.08 -19.60 -7.08
N ARG A 125 0.58 -19.40 -5.93
CA ARG A 125 -0.06 -18.78 -4.76
C ARG A 125 -0.47 -17.34 -5.06
N TYR A 126 0.38 -16.58 -5.73
CA TYR A 126 0.09 -15.19 -6.09
C TYR A 126 -1.18 -15.06 -6.95
N GLN A 127 -1.33 -15.89 -7.99
CA GLN A 127 -2.49 -15.86 -8.90
C GLN A 127 -3.81 -16.24 -8.23
N GLN A 128 -3.79 -16.95 -7.10
CA GLN A 128 -5.00 -17.24 -6.31
C GLN A 128 -5.51 -16.02 -5.54
N LYS A 129 -4.62 -15.05 -5.26
CA LYS A 129 -4.90 -13.88 -4.44
C LYS A 129 -5.06 -12.61 -5.27
N VAL A 130 -4.32 -12.50 -6.37
CA VAL A 130 -4.27 -11.33 -7.23
C VAL A 130 -4.77 -11.73 -8.60
N VAL A 131 -5.93 -11.19 -8.96
CA VAL A 131 -6.60 -11.47 -10.24
C VAL A 131 -6.09 -10.52 -11.32
N GLU A 132 -5.66 -9.32 -10.93
CA GLU A 132 -5.20 -8.31 -11.85
C GLU A 132 -3.87 -8.71 -12.50
N PRO A 133 -3.77 -8.62 -13.84
CA PRO A 133 -2.54 -8.95 -14.55
C PRO A 133 -1.47 -7.88 -14.31
N GLY A 134 -0.22 -8.29 -14.50
CA GLY A 134 0.94 -7.39 -14.46
C GLY A 134 1.51 -7.16 -13.05
N PRO A 135 2.52 -6.29 -12.95
CA PRO A 135 3.19 -6.03 -11.69
C PRO A 135 2.34 -5.12 -10.80
N GLN A 136 2.47 -5.31 -9.48
CA GLN A 136 1.75 -4.53 -8.47
C GLN A 136 2.74 -3.96 -7.46
N LEU A 137 2.39 -2.82 -6.87
CA LEU A 137 3.13 -2.21 -5.78
C LEU A 137 2.32 -2.34 -4.48
N TRP A 138 2.96 -2.81 -3.43
CA TRP A 138 2.36 -3.05 -2.12
C TRP A 138 3.05 -2.22 -1.06
N ILE A 139 2.27 -1.65 -0.15
CA ILE A 139 2.78 -1.16 1.13
C ILE A 139 2.57 -2.28 2.15
N VAL A 140 3.68 -2.78 2.68
CA VAL A 140 3.71 -3.85 3.66
C VAL A 140 4.20 -3.29 4.99
N ASP A 141 3.53 -3.62 6.08
CA ASP A 141 3.94 -3.18 7.41
C ASP A 141 5.15 -3.99 7.94
N PRO A 142 5.77 -3.55 9.06
CA PRO A 142 6.82 -4.28 9.78
C PRO A 142 6.47 -5.70 10.22
N HIS A 143 5.18 -6.01 10.37
CA HIS A 143 4.69 -7.34 10.74
C HIS A 143 4.47 -8.25 9.51
N GLY A 144 4.66 -7.72 8.30
CA GLY A 144 4.46 -8.44 7.05
C GLY A 144 3.05 -8.37 6.49
N ASN A 145 2.14 -7.59 7.09
CA ASN A 145 0.76 -7.42 6.63
C ASN A 145 0.70 -6.49 5.42
N LEU A 146 -0.16 -6.82 4.48
CA LEU A 146 -0.45 -6.00 3.31
C LEU A 146 -1.45 -4.92 3.71
N VAL A 147 -1.11 -3.65 3.47
CA VAL A 147 -1.94 -2.51 3.88
C VAL A 147 -2.62 -1.86 2.68
N LEU A 148 -1.82 -1.49 1.68
CA LEU A 148 -2.29 -0.85 0.45
C LEU A 148 -1.69 -1.53 -0.78
N ARG A 149 -2.49 -1.61 -1.84
CA ARG A 149 -2.09 -2.10 -3.16
C ARG A 149 -2.30 -1.04 -4.23
N TYR A 150 -1.38 -1.00 -5.19
CA TYR A 150 -1.43 -0.13 -6.35
C TYR A 150 -1.06 -0.90 -7.62
N ASP A 151 -1.62 -0.47 -8.75
CA ASP A 151 -1.29 -1.02 -10.06
C ASP A 151 0.06 -0.49 -10.61
N GLY A 152 0.50 -1.06 -11.73
CA GLY A 152 1.73 -0.69 -12.45
C GLY A 152 1.81 0.74 -12.99
N LYS A 153 0.71 1.50 -12.97
CA LYS A 153 0.61 2.86 -13.51
C LYS A 153 0.35 3.91 -12.43
N VAL A 154 0.50 3.53 -11.17
CA VAL A 154 0.27 4.43 -10.03
C VAL A 154 1.16 5.68 -10.07
N ASN A 155 0.60 6.81 -9.64
CA ASN A 155 1.36 8.03 -9.41
C ASN A 155 2.14 7.94 -8.10
N GLY A 156 3.48 8.07 -8.16
CA GLY A 156 4.34 7.99 -6.97
C GLY A 156 4.03 9.03 -5.89
N LYS A 157 3.48 10.19 -6.24
CA LYS A 157 3.05 11.19 -5.25
C LYS A 157 1.94 10.64 -4.35
N HIS A 158 0.97 9.94 -4.93
CA HIS A 158 -0.13 9.35 -4.17
C HIS A 158 0.37 8.28 -3.19
N VAL A 159 1.27 7.41 -3.65
CA VAL A 159 1.89 6.39 -2.78
C VAL A 159 2.71 7.03 -1.66
N LEU A 160 3.48 8.08 -1.98
CA LEU A 160 4.27 8.82 -1.00
C LEU A 160 3.40 9.50 0.06
N ASP A 161 2.31 10.14 -0.35
CA ASP A 161 1.38 10.81 0.56
C ASP A 161 0.66 9.80 1.47
N ASP A 162 0.21 8.67 0.91
CA ASP A 162 -0.39 7.57 1.67
C ASP A 162 0.62 6.96 2.66
N LEU A 163 1.86 6.68 2.23
CA LEU A 163 2.92 6.13 3.09
C LEU A 163 3.30 7.08 4.21
N ARG A 164 3.40 8.40 3.94
CA ARG A 164 3.63 9.41 4.99
C ARG A 164 2.51 9.46 6.00
N HIS A 165 1.26 9.26 5.56
CA HIS A 165 0.13 9.20 6.47
C HIS A 165 0.25 7.98 7.40
N LEU A 166 0.55 6.81 6.84
CA LEU A 166 0.75 5.57 7.62
C LEU A 166 1.91 5.69 8.62
N LEU A 167 3.04 6.25 8.21
CA LEU A 167 4.21 6.46 9.07
C LEU A 167 3.99 7.47 10.20
N LYS A 168 3.02 8.39 10.05
CA LYS A 168 2.61 9.31 11.12
C LYS A 168 1.70 8.65 12.14
N LEU A 169 0.86 7.70 11.69
CA LEU A 169 -0.07 6.98 12.56
C LEU A 169 0.60 5.81 13.28
N SER A 170 1.64 5.22 12.69
CA SER A 170 2.41 4.13 13.26
C SER A 170 3.78 4.61 13.74
N ASN A 171 4.09 4.38 15.02
CA ASN A 171 5.44 4.57 15.58
C ASN A 171 6.35 3.34 15.39
N ILE A 172 5.90 2.32 14.64
CA ILE A 172 6.62 1.06 14.44
C ILE A 172 7.38 1.12 13.10
N GLY A 173 8.60 0.59 13.09
CA GLY A 173 9.56 0.70 12.00
C GLY A 173 10.53 1.84 12.22
#